data_AF-A0A8J3K495-F1
#
_entry.id   AF-A0A8J3K495-F1
#
_cell.length_a   1.000
_cell.length_b   1.000
_cell.length_c   1.000
_cell.angle_alpha   90.00
_cell.angle_beta   90.00
_cell.angle_gamma   90.00
#
_symmetry.space_group_name_H-M   'P 1'
#
loop_
_entity.id
_entity.type
_entity.pdbx_description
1 polymer ?
#
loop_
_entity_poly.entity_id
_entity_poly.type
_entity_poly.pdbx_seq_one_letter_code
_entity_poly.pdbx_strand_id
1 'polypeptide(L)'
;MRHPAQTGRFFYVAVTFTLFGLACVAAVSSGHDTGLAPVGLALGGVLVAIGLINFAVHALALLLRDHEMWRSTHFTEITETGD
;
A
#
# COMPACT_ATOMS: atom_id res chain seq x y z
N MET A 1 -19.72 -3.40 5.09
CA MET A 1 -18.63 -3.92 5.96
C MET A 1 -17.35 -3.21 5.56
N ARG A 2 -16.57 -2.62 6.48
CA ARG A 2 -15.31 -1.93 6.14
C ARG A 2 -14.29 -2.96 5.65
N HIS A 3 -13.70 -2.76 4.47
CA HIS A 3 -12.70 -3.67 3.94
C HIS A 3 -11.47 -3.66 4.87
N PRO A 4 -10.93 -4.80 5.32
CA PRO A 4 -9.85 -4.85 6.31
C PRO A 4 -8.61 -4.07 5.86
N ALA A 5 -8.37 -3.99 4.55
CA ALA A 5 -7.30 -3.19 3.97
C ALA A 5 -7.48 -1.67 4.09
N GLN A 6 -8.64 -1.14 4.50
CA GLN A 6 -8.84 0.29 4.77
C GLN A 6 -8.29 0.72 6.14
N THR A 7 -7.85 -0.23 6.95
CA THR A 7 -7.35 0.04 8.30
C THR A 7 -5.92 0.60 8.22
N GLY A 8 -5.60 1.62 9.02
CA GLY A 8 -4.25 2.18 9.08
C GLY A 8 -3.15 1.16 9.39
N ARG A 9 -3.49 0.02 10.03
CA ARG A 9 -2.58 -1.11 10.25
C ARG A 9 -1.98 -1.67 8.95
N PHE A 10 -2.78 -1.78 7.88
CA PHE A 10 -2.28 -2.26 6.58
C PHE A 10 -1.27 -1.30 5.97
N PHE A 11 -1.51 0.01 6.12
CA PHE A 11 -0.59 1.04 5.69
C PHE A 11 0.74 0.97 6.45
N TYR A 12 0.71 0.86 7.79
CA TYR A 12 1.92 0.70 8.59
C TYR A 12 2.74 -0.52 8.17
N VAL A 13 2.07 -1.66 7.98
CA VAL A 13 2.72 -2.89 7.53
C VAL A 13 3.37 -2.70 6.15
N ALA A 14 2.64 -2.12 5.19
CA ALA A 14 3.16 -1.82 3.85
C ALA A 14 4.41 -0.93 3.90
N VAL A 15 4.37 0.16 4.68
CA VAL A 15 5.48 1.11 4.83
C VAL A 15 6.68 0.44 5.49
N THR A 16 6.48 -0.31 6.58
CA THR A 16 7.59 -1.00 7.26
C THR A 16 8.31 -1.99 6.37
N PHE A 17 7.59 -2.84 5.63
CA PHE A 17 8.21 -3.77 4.68
C PHE A 17 8.94 -3.05 3.55
N THR A 18 8.37 -1.96 3.02
CA THR A 18 9.00 -1.18 1.96
C THR A 18 10.30 -0.53 2.45
N LEU A 19 10.29 0.12 3.62
CA LEU A 19 11.47 0.76 4.20
C LEU A 19 12.56 -0.25 4.55
N PHE A 20 12.18 -1.38 5.15
CA PHE A 20 13.13 -2.43 5.51
C PHE A 20 13.76 -3.05 4.27
N GLY A 21 12.96 -3.34 3.23
CA GLY A 21 13.47 -3.84 1.96
C GLY A 21 14.41 -2.83 1.28
N LEU A 22 14.07 -1.54 1.30
CA LEU A 22 14.92 -0.48 0.74
C LEU A 22 16.24 -0.37 1.50
N ALA A 23 16.22 -0.49 2.83
CA ALA A 23 17.42 -0.50 3.66
C ALA A 23 18.34 -1.68 3.34
N CYS A 24 17.79 -2.88 3.11
CA CYS A 24 18.56 -4.04 2.67
C CYS A 24 19.22 -3.79 1.30
N VAL A 25 18.47 -3.25 0.33
CA VAL A 25 19.02 -2.94 -1.01
C VAL A 25 20.12 -1.87 -0.92
N ALA A 26 19.90 -0.81 -0.13
CA ALA A 26 20.87 0.26 0.08
C ALA A 26 22.14 -0.22 0.80
N ALA A 27 22.00 -1.11 1.78
CA ALA A 27 23.13 -1.70 2.49
C ALA A 27 24.00 -2.54 1.53
N VAL A 28 23.38 -3.35 0.67
CA VAL A 28 24.12 -4.12 -0.35
C VAL A 28 24.79 -3.21 -1.38
N SER A 29 24.09 -2.19 -1.88
CA SER A 29 24.65 -1.29 -2.89
C SER A 29 25.79 -0.41 -2.35
N SER A 30 25.90 -0.26 -1.03
CA SER A 30 27.01 0.46 -0.37
C SER A 30 28.34 -0.31 -0.33
N GLY A 31 28.39 -1.56 -0.82
CA GLY A 31 29.65 -2.27 -1.07
C GLY A 31 30.25 -2.98 0.15
N HIS A 32 29.48 -3.22 1.21
CA HIS A 32 29.99 -3.83 2.44
C HIS A 32 30.40 -5.30 2.32
N ASP A 33 29.80 -6.10 1.42
CA ASP A 33 30.17 -7.52 1.23
C ASP A 33 29.60 -8.09 -0.09
N THR A 34 30.48 -8.46 -1.04
CA THR A 34 30.08 -8.98 -2.36
C THR A 34 29.52 -10.40 -2.33
N GLY A 35 29.89 -11.20 -1.30
CA GLY A 35 29.40 -12.58 -1.15
C GLY A 35 27.94 -12.69 -0.73
N LEU A 36 27.43 -11.71 0.03
CA LEU A 36 26.04 -11.67 0.51
C LEU A 36 25.14 -10.76 -0.33
N ALA A 37 25.72 -10.00 -1.26
CA ALA A 37 25.00 -9.10 -2.16
C ALA A 37 23.80 -9.74 -2.89
N PRO A 38 23.90 -10.93 -3.52
CA PRO A 38 22.76 -11.51 -4.24
C PRO A 38 21.60 -11.86 -3.28
N VAL A 39 21.91 -12.34 -2.07
CA VAL A 39 20.91 -12.69 -1.06
C VAL A 39 20.23 -11.44 -0.53
N GLY A 40 20.99 -10.38 -0.22
CA GLY A 40 20.45 -9.13 0.29
C GLY A 40 19.60 -8.38 -0.75
N LEU A 41 19.97 -8.43 -2.04
CA LEU A 41 19.16 -7.88 -3.13
C LEU A 41 17.87 -8.67 -3.34
N ALA A 42 17.92 -10.00 -3.28
CA ALA A 42 16.73 -10.84 -3.41
C ALA A 42 15.75 -10.61 -2.25
N LEU A 43 16.24 -10.63 -1.01
CA LEU A 43 15.43 -10.36 0.18
C LEU A 43 14.86 -8.94 0.16
N GLY A 44 15.72 -7.94 -0.07
CA GLY A 44 15.32 -6.54 -0.12
C GLY A 44 14.28 -6.28 -1.22
N GLY A 45 14.51 -6.83 -2.42
CA GLY A 45 13.59 -6.74 -3.55
C GLY A 45 12.23 -7.37 -3.25
N VAL A 46 12.20 -8.56 -2.66
CA VAL A 46 10.94 -9.24 -2.27
C VAL A 46 10.18 -8.42 -1.23
N LEU A 47 10.87 -7.88 -0.22
CA LEU A 47 10.26 -7.07 0.82
C LEU A 47 9.67 -5.77 0.27
N VAL A 48 10.39 -5.10 -0.65
CA VAL A 48 9.87 -3.93 -1.37
C VAL A 48 8.64 -4.31 -2.20
N ALA A 49 8.68 -5.40 -2.94
CA ALA A 49 7.55 -5.84 -3.76
C ALA A 49 6.29 -6.10 -2.90
N ILE A 50 6.44 -6.83 -1.78
CA ILE A 50 5.35 -7.09 -0.84
C ILE A 50 4.82 -5.78 -0.24
N GLY A 51 5.71 -4.86 0.15
CA GLY A 51 5.35 -3.55 0.66
C GLY A 51 4.52 -2.73 -0.34
N LEU A 52 4.97 -2.66 -1.59
CA LEU A 52 4.28 -1.97 -2.67
C LEU A 52 2.92 -2.59 -3.01
N ILE A 53 2.81 -3.92 -3.04
CA ILE A 53 1.53 -4.62 -3.24
C ILE A 53 0.54 -4.25 -2.13
N ASN A 54 0.96 -4.31 -0.87
CA ASN A 54 0.10 -3.94 0.25
C ASN A 54 -0.32 -2.46 0.19
N PHE A 55 0.60 -1.57 -0.22
CA PHE A 55 0.30 -0.16 -0.42
C PHE A 55 -0.74 0.05 -1.54
N ALA A 56 -0.58 -0.62 -2.68
CA ALA A 56 -1.51 -0.55 -3.80
C ALA A 56 -2.91 -1.05 -3.40
N VAL A 57 -2.99 -2.18 -2.68
CA VAL A 57 -4.26 -2.72 -2.16
C VAL A 57 -4.92 -1.75 -1.18
N HIS A 58 -4.14 -1.12 -0.29
CA HIS A 58 -4.65 -0.09 0.62
C HIS A 58 -5.21 1.12 -0.14
N ALA A 59 -4.46 1.65 -1.12
CA ALA A 59 -4.86 2.78 -1.93
C ALA A 59 -6.14 2.47 -2.75
N LEU A 60 -6.22 1.29 -3.37
CA LEU A 60 -7.40 0.85 -4.10
C LEU A 60 -8.62 0.75 -3.18
N ALA A 61 -8.46 0.20 -1.98
CA ALA A 61 -9.53 0.08 -1.01
C ALA A 61 -10.04 1.44 -0.52
N LEU A 62 -9.18 2.46 -0.46
CA LEU A 62 -9.58 3.84 -0.17
C LEU A 62 -10.31 4.49 -1.35
N LEU A 63 -9.81 4.32 -2.58
CA LEU A 63 -10.45 4.85 -3.79
C LEU A 63 -11.86 4.29 -3.98
N LEU A 64 -12.04 2.98 -3.79
CA LEU A 64 -13.35 2.34 -3.86
C LEU A 64 -14.33 2.89 -2.81
N ARG A 65 -13.84 3.18 -1.60
CA ARG A 65 -14.64 3.80 -0.55
C ARG A 65 -15.06 5.21 -0.91
N ASP A 66 -14.14 6.03 -1.40
CA ASP A 66 -14.43 7.41 -1.79
C ASP A 66 -15.43 7.44 -2.94
N HIS A 67 -15.30 6.53 -3.90
CA HIS A 67 -16.27 6.37 -4.97
C HIS A 67 -17.66 5.93 -4.46
N GLU A 68 -17.74 5.00 -3.51
CA GLU A 68 -19.00 4.61 -2.88
C GLU A 68 -19.65 5.77 -2.11
N MET A 69 -18.86 6.54 -1.36
CA MET A 69 -19.33 7.72 -0.62
C MET A 69 -19.82 8.80 -1.58
N TRP A 70 -19.08 9.10 -2.65
CA TRP A 70 -19.47 10.05 -3.69
C TRP A 70 -20.78 9.63 -4.36
N ARG A 71 -20.93 8.34 -4.70
CA ARG A 71 -22.18 7.81 -5.25
C ARG A 71 -23.35 7.95 -4.28
N SER A 72 -23.14 7.72 -2.99
CA SER A 72 -24.22 7.85 -2.00
C SER A 72 -24.71 9.29 -1.81
N THR A 73 -23.85 10.30 -1.98
CA THR A 73 -24.24 11.70 -1.77
C THR A 73 -24.89 12.33 -3.00
N HIS A 74 -24.44 12.00 -4.22
CA HIS A 74 -24.95 12.63 -5.44
C HIS A 74 -26.29 12.09 -5.93
N PHE A 75 -26.65 10.85 -5.58
CA PHE A 75 -27.94 10.27 -6.01
C PHE A 75 -29.10 10.53 -5.05
N THR A 76 -28.85 10.87 -3.79
CA THR A 76 -29.90 11.26 -2.84
C THR A 76 -30.40 12.69 -3.04
N GLU A 77 -29.59 13.57 -3.64
CA GLU A 77 -29.95 14.98 -3.83
C GLU A 77 -30.97 15.21 -4.97
N ILE A 78 -31.10 14.29 -5.92
CA ILE A 78 -31.93 14.47 -7.13
C ILE A 78 -33.40 14.07 -6.89
N THR A 79 -33.70 13.28 -5.86
CA THR A 79 -35.06 12.75 -5.60
C THR A 79 -35.94 13.63 -4.71
N GLU A 80 -35.42 14.69 -4.09
CA GLU A 80 -36.21 15.56 -3.20
C GLU A 80 -36.68 16.89 -3.83
N THR A 81 -36.32 17.17 -5.09
CA THR A 81 -36.84 18.34 -5.82
C THR A 81 -38.03 17.97 -6.70
N GLY A 82 -39.24 18.08 -6.15
CA GLY A 82 -40.43 18.41 -6.95
C GLY A 82 -41.66 17.54 -6.72
N ASP A 83 -42.29 17.68 -5.55
CA ASP A 83 -43.75 17.75 -5.42
C ASP A 83 -44.16 19.23 -5.41
#